data_AF-A0A3D1J5X0-F1
#
_entry.id   AF-A0A3D1J5X0-F1
#
_cell.length_a   1.000
_cell.length_b   1.000
_cell.length_c   1.000
_cell.angle_alpha   90.00
_cell.angle_beta   90.00
_cell.angle_gamma   90.00
#
_symmetry.space_group_name_H-M   'P 1'
#
loop_
_entity.id
_entity.type
_entity.pdbx_description
1 polymer ?
#
loop_
_entity_poly.entity_id
_entity_poly.type
_entity_poly.pdbx_seq_one_letter_code
_entity_poly.pdbx_strand_id
1 'polypeptide(L)'
;MADFTNGFWNIYITVLTLLGIFGCGLLLWSQSRVKISADSQGMTETTGHVWDGDLTELNTPMPRWWMWLFYITIVFALGYLLLYPGLGSYA
;
A
#
# COMPACT_ATOMS: atom_id res chain seq x y z
N MET A 1 -23.04 -7.91 20.02
CA MET A 1 -21.69 -7.34 19.81
C MET A 1 -20.69 -8.39 20.25
N ALA A 2 -19.57 -8.56 19.54
CA ALA A 2 -18.51 -9.44 20.01
C ALA A 2 -17.80 -8.74 21.17
N ASP A 3 -18.20 -9.04 22.40
CA ASP A 3 -17.52 -8.49 23.58
C ASP A 3 -16.14 -9.15 23.71
N PHE A 4 -15.10 -8.34 23.58
CA PHE A 4 -13.75 -8.77 23.87
C PHE A 4 -13.62 -9.04 25.37
N THR A 5 -13.15 -10.24 25.72
CA THR A 5 -13.00 -10.68 27.11
C THR A 5 -11.90 -9.95 27.89
N ASN A 6 -11.04 -9.17 27.20
CA ASN A 6 -9.94 -8.40 27.77
C ASN A 6 -9.61 -7.19 26.88
N GLY A 7 -9.24 -6.05 27.49
CA GLY A 7 -8.83 -4.81 26.78
C GLY A 7 -7.59 -4.95 25.88
N PHE A 8 -6.84 -6.04 26.02
CA PHE A 8 -5.74 -6.44 25.13
C PHE A 8 -6.16 -6.45 23.66
N TRP A 9 -7.32 -7.05 23.32
CA TRP A 9 -7.74 -7.22 21.93
C TRP A 9 -8.05 -5.90 21.23
N ASN A 10 -8.60 -4.94 21.97
CA ASN A 10 -8.84 -3.58 21.47
C ASN A 10 -7.53 -2.92 21.04
N ILE A 11 -6.52 -2.93 21.92
CA ILE A 11 -5.21 -2.32 21.65
C ILE A 11 -4.52 -3.06 20.50
N TYR A 12 -4.55 -4.40 20.51
CA TYR A 12 -3.95 -5.22 19.48
C TYR A 12 -4.50 -4.90 18.08
N ILE A 13 -5.84 -4.86 17.92
CA ILE A 13 -6.49 -4.55 16.65
C ILE A 13 -6.14 -3.13 16.19
N THR A 14 -6.21 -2.17 17.12
CA THR A 14 -5.93 -0.76 16.82
C THR A 14 -4.51 -0.57 16.33
N VAL A 15 -3.52 -1.13 17.05
CA VAL A 15 -2.10 -1.01 16.69
C VAL A 15 -1.80 -1.71 15.37
N LEU A 16 -2.30 -2.93 15.18
CA LEU A 16 -2.02 -3.71 13.97
C LEU A 16 -2.62 -3.05 12.72
N THR A 17 -3.86 -2.55 12.81
CA THR A 17 -4.51 -1.83 11.70
C THR A 17 -3.75 -0.56 11.34
N LEU A 18 -3.39 0.27 12.33
CA LEU A 18 -2.65 1.52 12.08
C LEU A 18 -1.25 1.26 11.53
N LEU A 19 -0.54 0.24 12.04
CA LEU A 19 0.75 -0.19 11.51
C LEU A 19 0.63 -0.69 10.06
N GLY A 20 -0.44 -1.41 9.73
CA GLY A 20 -0.71 -1.85 8.36
C GLY A 20 -0.91 -0.68 7.39
N ILE A 21 -1.78 0.27 7.75
CA ILE A 21 -2.05 1.46 6.95
C ILE A 21 -0.76 2.29 6.76
N PHE A 22 -0.03 2.51 7.85
CA PHE A 22 1.25 3.20 7.80
C PHE A 22 2.28 2.46 6.95
N GLY A 23 2.35 1.13 7.09
CA GLY A 23 3.20 0.26 6.28
C GLY A 23 2.91 0.37 4.79
N CYS A 24 1.64 0.42 4.39
CA CYS A 24 1.25 0.67 2.99
C CYS A 24 1.77 2.03 2.50
N GLY A 25 1.64 3.09 3.31
CA GLY A 25 2.18 4.41 2.98
C GLY A 25 3.70 4.42 2.85
N LEU A 26 4.41 3.76 3.77
CA LEU A 26 5.87 3.61 3.73
C LEU A 26 6.35 2.82 2.51
N LEU A 27 5.70 1.71 2.17
CA LEU A 27 6.04 0.90 1.00
C LEU A 27 5.82 1.69 -0.28
N LEU A 28 4.67 2.34 -0.44
CA LEU A 28 4.40 3.18 -1.61
C LEU A 28 5.44 4.30 -1.74
N TRP A 29 5.77 4.96 -0.62
CA TRP A 29 6.81 5.98 -0.60
C TRP A 29 8.16 5.39 -1.02
N SER A 30 8.61 4.29 -0.42
CA SER A 30 9.87 3.61 -0.74
C SER A 30 9.97 3.30 -2.24
N GLN A 31 8.95 2.65 -2.80
CA GLN A 31 8.93 2.28 -4.22
C GLN A 31 8.85 3.51 -5.13
N SER A 32 8.17 4.59 -4.72
CA SER A 32 8.07 5.82 -5.52
C SER A 32 9.40 6.58 -5.68
N ARG A 33 10.40 6.27 -4.84
CA ARG A 33 11.74 6.86 -4.93
C ARG A 33 12.60 6.21 -6.01
N VAL A 34 12.22 5.02 -6.47
CA VAL A 34 12.93 4.30 -7.53
C VAL A 34 12.67 5.01 -8.85
N LYS A 35 13.74 5.56 -9.44
CA LYS A 35 13.70 6.22 -10.74
C LYS A 35 14.11 5.20 -11.79
N ILE A 36 13.19 4.87 -12.68
CA ILE A 36 13.46 4.03 -13.84
C ILE A 36 13.47 4.93 -15.06
N SER A 37 14.59 4.96 -15.78
CA SER A 37 14.75 5.70 -17.02
C SER A 37 14.31 4.82 -18.19
N ALA A 38 13.42 5.35 -19.04
CA ALA A 38 13.20 4.79 -20.37
C ALA A 38 14.38 5.19 -21.28
N ASP A 39 14.79 4.30 -22.19
CA ASP A 39 15.77 4.63 -23.21
C ASP A 39 15.22 5.71 -24.17
N SER A 40 16.11 6.34 -24.92
CA SER A 40 15.87 7.31 -25.99
C SER A 40 14.80 6.90 -27.01
N GLN A 41 14.52 5.61 -27.15
CA GLN A 41 13.48 5.05 -28.03
C GLN A 41 12.14 4.78 -27.33
N GLY A 42 12.01 5.12 -26.04
CA GLY A 42 10.80 4.90 -25.24
C GLY A 42 10.61 3.47 -24.74
N MET A 43 11.56 2.57 -25.03
CA MET A 43 11.57 1.21 -24.51
C MET A 43 12.11 1.20 -23.07
N THR A 44 11.48 0.41 -22.20
CA THR A 44 11.94 0.19 -20.83
C THR A 44 12.61 -1.17 -20.75
N GLU A 45 13.68 -1.26 -19.97
CA GLU A 45 14.43 -2.50 -19.78
C GLU A 45 13.54 -3.56 -19.08
N THR A 46 13.81 -4.83 -19.35
CA THR A 46 13.18 -5.93 -18.63
C THR A 46 13.93 -6.22 -17.33
N THR A 47 13.33 -6.97 -16.41
CA THR A 47 13.96 -7.36 -15.13
C THR A 47 15.08 -8.40 -15.28
N GLY A 48 15.33 -8.91 -16.49
CA GLY A 48 16.40 -9.87 -16.80
C GLY A 48 16.03 -11.34 -16.61
N HIS A 49 14.83 -11.65 -16.11
CA HIS A 49 14.32 -13.02 -15.99
C HIS A 49 13.33 -13.35 -17.10
N VAL A 50 13.45 -14.56 -17.65
CA VAL A 50 12.54 -15.12 -18.66
C VAL A 50 11.77 -16.28 -18.03
N TRP A 51 10.45 -16.25 -18.21
CA TRP A 51 9.51 -17.26 -17.74
C TRP A 51 8.79 -17.85 -18.95
N ASP A 52 8.46 -19.14 -18.92
CA ASP A 52 7.68 -19.82 -19.97
C ASP A 52 8.17 -19.55 -21.42
N GLY A 53 9.50 -19.54 -21.61
CA GLY A 53 10.13 -19.34 -22.91
C GLY A 53 10.27 -17.89 -23.37
N ASP A 54 9.20 -17.10 -23.34
CA ASP A 54 9.18 -15.73 -23.86
C ASP A 54 8.56 -14.67 -22.95
N LEU A 55 8.00 -15.04 -21.79
CA LEU A 55 7.43 -14.09 -20.83
C LEU A 55 8.55 -13.36 -20.08
N THR A 56 8.54 -12.03 -20.15
CA THR A 56 9.48 -11.17 -19.44
C THR A 56 8.70 -10.05 -18.73
N GLU A 57 9.26 -9.56 -17.63
CA GLU A 57 8.65 -8.48 -16.87
C GLU A 57 9.32 -7.14 -17.21
N LEU A 58 8.50 -6.16 -17.56
CA LEU A 58 8.94 -4.82 -17.91
C LEU A 58 9.19 -3.99 -16.66
N ASN A 59 10.36 -3.39 -16.54
CA ASN A 59 10.69 -2.51 -15.42
C ASN A 59 10.23 -1.08 -15.73
N THR A 60 8.95 -0.79 -15.52
CA THR A 60 8.38 0.56 -15.72
C THR A 60 8.17 1.29 -14.39
N PRO A 61 8.30 2.63 -14.37
CA PRO A 61 7.88 3.39 -13.20
C PRO A 61 6.37 3.28 -13.01
N MET A 62 5.93 3.23 -11.74
CA MET A 62 4.50 3.21 -11.42
C MET A 62 3.80 4.46 -12.00
N PRO A 63 2.60 4.31 -12.60
CA PRO A 63 1.84 5.45 -13.09
C PRO A 63 1.53 6.45 -11.97
N ARG A 64 1.81 7.74 -12.22
CA ARG A 64 1.61 8.81 -11.21
C ARG A 64 0.18 8.89 -10.70
N TRP A 65 -0.81 8.76 -11.59
CA TRP A 65 -2.23 8.77 -11.21
C TRP A 65 -2.58 7.61 -10.27
N TRP A 66 -1.98 6.44 -10.48
CA TRP A 66 -2.22 5.25 -9.67
C TRP A 66 -1.66 5.45 -8.26
N MET A 67 -0.45 6.01 -8.15
CA MET A 67 0.15 6.32 -6.84
C MET A 67 -0.70 7.34 -6.06
N TRP A 68 -1.18 8.40 -6.72
CA TRP A 68 -2.08 9.37 -6.09
C TRP A 68 -3.40 8.76 -5.64
N LEU A 69 -4.01 7.90 -6.47
CA LEU A 69 -5.21 7.16 -6.09
C LEU A 69 -4.96 6.32 -4.82
N PHE A 70 -3.83 5.62 -4.75
CA PHE A 70 -3.47 4.84 -3.57
C PHE A 70 -3.23 5.71 -2.32
N TYR A 71 -2.60 6.88 -2.45
CA TYR A 71 -2.50 7.82 -1.33
C TYR A 71 -3.88 8.32 -0.86
N ILE A 72 -4.80 8.57 -1.78
CA ILE A 72 -6.17 8.98 -1.46
C ILE A 72 -6.89 7.87 -0.68
N THR A 73 -6.73 6.60 -1.04
CA THR A 73 -7.36 5.50 -0.28
C THR A 73 -6.78 5.35 1.12
N ILE A 74 -5.48 5.63 1.34
CA ILE A 74 -4.89 5.69 2.68
C ILE A 74 -5.55 6.80 3.51
N VAL A 75 -5.67 8.01 2.96
CA VAL A 75 -6.31 9.14 3.64
C VAL A 75 -7.78 8.83 3.93
N PHE A 76 -8.48 8.24 2.96
CA PHE A 76 -9.87 7.82 3.13
C PHE A 76 -10.01 6.77 4.23
N ALA A 77 -9.14 5.75 4.30
CA ALA A 77 -9.18 4.73 5.33
C ALA A 77 -9.00 5.34 6.74
N LEU A 78 -8.06 6.27 6.90
CA LEU A 78 -7.87 7.00 8.16
C LEU A 78 -9.09 7.84 8.52
N GLY A 79 -9.67 8.57 7.55
CA GLY A 79 -10.90 9.34 7.75
C GLY A 79 -12.10 8.45 8.11
N TYR A 80 -12.23 7.30 7.46
CA TYR A 80 -13.30 6.34 7.70
C TYR A 80 -13.22 5.76 9.12
N LEU A 81 -12.02 5.37 9.57
CA LEU A 81 -11.78 4.86 10.93
C LEU A 81 -11.96 5.93 12.01
N LEU A 82 -11.86 7.21 11.66
CA LEU A 82 -12.18 8.34 12.54
C LEU A 82 -13.70 8.54 12.69
N LEU A 83 -14.46 8.28 11.63
CA LEU A 83 -15.91 8.52 11.58
C LEU A 83 -16.74 7.32 12.04
N TYR A 84 -16.24 6.10 11.87
CA TYR A 84 -16.97 4.87 12.12
C TYR A 84 -16.22 3.92 13.07
N PRO A 85 -16.93 3.09 13.85
CA PRO A 85 -16.31 2.07 14.68
C PRO A 85 -15.50 1.10 13.82
N GLY A 86 -14.23 0.93 14.18
CA GLY A 86 -13.28 0.10 13.43
C GLY A 86 -11.90 -0.02 14.07
N LEU A 87 -11.49 0.98 14.85
CA LEU A 87 -10.32 0.91 15.73
C LEU A 87 -10.75 0.46 17.13
N GLY A 88 -10.87 -0.85 17.30
CA GLY A 88 -11.17 -1.46 18.60
C GLY A 88 -12.43 -0.89 19.27
N SER A 89 -12.32 -0.42 20.51
CA SER A 89 -13.46 0.21 21.21
C SER A 89 -13.47 1.72 20.96
N TYR A 90 -14.04 2.11 19.83
CA TYR A 90 -14.41 3.48 19.52
C TYR A 90 -15.77 3.46 18.83
N ALA A 91 -16.73 4.18 19.43
CA ALA A 91 -18.18 4.18 19.20
C ALA A 91 -18.92 2.88 19.57
#